data_AF-A0A7W0EP20-F1
#
_entry.id   AF-A0A7W0EP20-F1
#
_cell.length_a   1.000
_cell.length_b   1.000
_cell.length_c   1.000
_cell.angle_alpha   90.00
_cell.angle_beta   90.00
_cell.angle_gamma   90.00
#
_symmetry.space_group_name_H-M   'P 1'
#
loop_
_entity.id
_entity.type
_entity.pdbx_description
1 polymer ?
#
loop_
_entity_poly.entity_id
_entity_poly.type
_entity_poly.pdbx_seq_one_letter_code
_entity_poly.pdbx_strand_id
1 'polypeptide(L)'
;MDSKEANVSSQKMKNTIFYSYCIIISAALLIILAFIPPDSAHAQKRTHSVFFEDTDNELNVYRIYGKKPGNTLLLIGGIQGDEPGGFLSADHYADISLAKGNLIVVPRANFQSIVLNRRKINEDMNRKFADEYKSNYETKIVAILKELIAESNCLLNLHDGSGFFSEKWEGPDRNPKQYGQSIIADCESYVNPKTGKVIKLGDMARSVCEQINKNIENPRHRFRFSNHKTIEKRTLHKEQRKSATFYSLYTCGIPAFGIETSKSLQLELKVRHHNLAINAFMESFGIVPETPGLNLDAPELKYLIVSVNNALPVAVKNQQTLNINSGDTITISHIESNYERGLSADIIGYGTINDIRKDTKIKGSTRIVVRKDYYPCGSVYLALNDGRNSSAHGGISVSDAPAVSSSFLSYKVKINNYEQICQNYDRLKLIMGDTFEIVDVMTAIGDPS
;
A
#
# COMPACT_ATOMS: atom_id res chain seq x y z
N MET A 1 -67.77 -42.50 14.40
CA MET A 1 -67.06 -41.20 14.60
C MET A 1 -65.54 -41.37 14.67
N ASP A 2 -65.00 -42.60 14.59
CA ASP A 2 -63.59 -42.88 14.88
C ASP A 2 -62.55 -42.67 13.75
N SER A 3 -62.96 -42.52 12.48
CA SER A 3 -61.98 -42.40 11.38
C SER A 3 -61.47 -40.99 11.14
N LYS A 4 -62.17 -39.95 11.61
CA LYS A 4 -61.74 -38.55 11.48
C LYS A 4 -60.78 -38.10 12.58
N GLU A 5 -60.94 -38.59 13.81
CA GLU A 5 -60.05 -38.23 14.92
C GLU A 5 -58.66 -38.86 14.81
N ALA A 6 -58.58 -40.11 14.33
CA ALA A 6 -57.29 -40.79 14.08
C ALA A 6 -56.44 -40.07 13.02
N ASN A 7 -57.08 -39.50 11.99
CA ASN A 7 -56.39 -38.82 10.90
C ASN A 7 -55.84 -37.44 11.33
N VAL A 8 -56.57 -36.71 12.19
CA VAL A 8 -56.12 -35.43 12.76
C VAL A 8 -54.95 -35.62 13.74
N SER A 9 -54.96 -36.70 14.52
CA SER A 9 -53.87 -37.05 15.44
C SER A 9 -52.57 -37.40 14.69
N SER A 10 -52.67 -38.19 13.60
CA SER A 10 -51.51 -38.53 12.76
C SER A 10 -50.92 -37.30 12.05
N GLN A 11 -51.77 -36.39 11.57
CA GLN A 11 -51.32 -35.15 10.92
C GLN A 11 -50.59 -34.21 11.90
N LYS A 12 -51.09 -34.07 13.13
CA LYS A 12 -50.42 -33.28 14.18
C LYS A 12 -49.06 -33.85 14.53
N MET A 13 -48.95 -35.18 14.68
CA MET A 13 -47.70 -35.85 15.03
C MET A 13 -46.64 -35.71 13.92
N LYS A 14 -47.05 -35.82 12.65
CA LYS A 14 -46.16 -35.59 11.50
C LYS A 14 -45.67 -34.13 11.43
N ASN A 15 -46.55 -33.17 11.71
CA ASN A 15 -46.16 -31.76 11.76
C ASN A 15 -45.19 -31.49 12.93
N THR A 16 -45.43 -32.04 14.11
CA THR A 16 -44.51 -31.88 15.26
C THR A 16 -43.13 -32.46 14.96
N ILE A 17 -43.06 -33.65 14.35
CA ILE A 17 -41.78 -34.26 13.94
C ILE A 17 -41.09 -33.38 12.88
N PHE A 18 -41.83 -32.86 11.90
CA PHE A 18 -41.28 -31.96 10.88
C PHE A 18 -40.69 -30.67 11.49
N TYR A 19 -41.40 -30.02 12.42
CA TYR A 19 -40.90 -28.83 13.12
C TYR A 19 -39.67 -29.13 13.99
N SER A 20 -39.62 -30.28 14.66
CA SER A 20 -38.45 -30.70 15.43
C SER A 20 -37.23 -30.93 14.53
N TYR A 21 -37.39 -31.53 13.35
CA TYR A 21 -36.31 -31.68 12.37
C TYR A 21 -35.85 -30.33 11.82
N CYS A 22 -36.77 -29.41 11.51
CA CYS A 22 -36.42 -28.05 11.08
C CYS A 22 -35.62 -27.30 12.15
N ILE A 23 -36.00 -27.39 13.43
CA ILE A 23 -35.29 -26.73 14.53
C ILE A 23 -33.88 -27.32 14.70
N ILE A 24 -33.73 -28.65 14.63
CA ILE A 24 -32.43 -29.32 14.75
C ILE A 24 -31.52 -28.95 13.56
N ILE A 25 -32.07 -28.91 12.34
CA ILE A 25 -31.32 -28.49 11.15
C ILE A 25 -30.92 -27.01 11.24
N SER A 26 -31.82 -26.13 11.68
CA SER A 26 -31.52 -24.71 11.87
C SER A 26 -30.47 -24.47 12.97
N ALA A 27 -30.54 -25.21 14.07
CA ALA A 27 -29.54 -25.14 15.15
C ALA A 27 -28.18 -25.69 14.71
N ALA A 28 -28.15 -26.79 13.95
CA ALA A 28 -26.93 -27.32 13.36
C ALA A 28 -26.31 -26.34 12.34
N LEU A 29 -27.12 -25.67 11.52
CA LEU A 29 -26.66 -24.66 10.57
C LEU A 29 -26.04 -23.44 11.29
N LEU A 30 -26.66 -22.99 12.38
CA LEU A 30 -26.16 -21.89 13.22
C LEU A 30 -24.85 -22.24 13.93
N ILE A 31 -24.66 -23.48 14.37
CA ILE A 31 -23.40 -23.95 14.96
C ILE A 31 -22.31 -24.02 13.89
N ILE A 32 -22.63 -24.49 12.67
CA ILE A 32 -21.67 -24.51 11.55
C ILE A 32 -21.26 -23.08 11.14
N LEU A 33 -22.18 -22.12 11.15
CA LEU A 33 -21.91 -20.70 10.92
C LEU A 33 -21.06 -20.05 12.02
N ALA A 34 -21.16 -20.51 13.27
CA ALA A 34 -20.34 -20.04 14.39
C ALA A 34 -18.91 -20.60 14.40
N PHE A 35 -18.64 -21.67 13.63
CA PHE A 35 -17.31 -22.27 13.46
C PHE A 35 -16.63 -21.91 12.14
N ILE A 36 -17.18 -20.97 11.35
CA ILE A 36 -16.45 -20.38 10.23
C ILE A 36 -15.40 -19.45 10.83
N PRO A 37 -14.09 -19.73 10.71
CA PRO A 37 -13.07 -18.81 11.16
C PRO A 37 -13.27 -17.47 10.44
N PRO A 38 -13.27 -16.32 11.14
CA PRO A 38 -13.35 -15.02 10.52
C PRO A 38 -11.98 -14.67 9.91
N ASP A 39 -11.53 -15.41 8.89
CA ASP A 39 -10.19 -15.18 8.36
C ASP A 39 -10.01 -15.67 6.91
N SER A 40 -10.86 -15.18 6.01
CA SER A 40 -10.69 -15.45 4.57
C SER A 40 -10.92 -14.23 3.66
N ALA A 41 -10.89 -13.02 4.23
CA ALA A 41 -11.04 -11.78 3.46
C ALA A 41 -9.83 -10.84 3.54
N HIS A 42 -8.68 -11.30 4.08
CA HIS A 42 -7.41 -10.58 4.01
C HIS A 42 -6.53 -11.08 2.85
N ALA A 43 -7.13 -11.26 1.68
CA ALA A 43 -6.35 -11.46 0.46
C ALA A 43 -5.53 -10.18 0.19
N GLN A 44 -4.21 -10.26 0.38
CA GLN A 44 -3.19 -9.31 -0.08
C GLN A 44 -3.58 -7.83 0.08
N LYS A 45 -3.96 -7.45 1.30
CA LYS A 45 -4.24 -6.05 1.60
C LYS A 45 -2.91 -5.30 1.78
N ARG A 46 -2.75 -4.19 1.08
CA ARG A 46 -1.71 -3.19 1.36
C ARG A 46 -2.39 -1.92 1.84
N THR A 47 -1.89 -1.33 2.91
CA THR A 47 -2.37 -0.03 3.39
C THR A 47 -1.19 0.93 3.50
N HIS A 48 -1.37 2.12 2.95
CA HIS A 48 -0.44 3.23 3.08
C HIS A 48 -1.08 4.29 3.97
N SER A 49 -0.37 4.71 5.00
CA SER A 49 -0.79 5.77 5.91
C SER A 49 0.28 6.86 5.91
N VAL A 50 -0.16 8.11 5.77
CA VAL A 50 0.70 9.28 5.88
C VAL A 50 0.39 9.97 7.20
N PHE A 51 1.39 10.11 8.06
CA PHE A 51 1.30 10.91 9.28
C PHE A 51 1.97 12.25 9.03
N PHE A 52 1.42 13.31 9.62
CA PHE A 52 1.90 14.68 9.43
C PHE A 52 1.94 15.10 7.95
N GLU A 53 0.92 14.69 7.18
CA GLU A 53 0.70 15.09 5.78
C GLU A 53 0.76 16.62 5.62
N ASP A 54 1.32 17.06 4.50
CA ASP A 54 1.56 18.47 4.16
C ASP A 54 2.55 19.19 5.10
N THR A 55 3.48 18.46 5.73
CA THR A 55 4.53 19.04 6.56
C THR A 55 5.93 18.54 6.20
N ASP A 56 6.97 19.29 6.59
CA ASP A 56 8.39 18.88 6.42
C ASP A 56 8.74 17.53 7.10
N ASN A 57 7.85 17.00 7.95
CA ASN A 57 8.08 15.83 8.79
C ASN A 57 7.12 14.67 8.47
N GLU A 58 6.62 14.63 7.23
CA GLU A 58 5.79 13.53 6.74
C GLU A 58 6.43 12.18 7.03
N LEU A 59 5.62 11.28 7.59
CA LEU A 59 6.01 9.91 7.90
C LEU A 59 5.09 8.95 7.16
N ASN A 60 5.66 8.28 6.17
CA ASN A 60 4.98 7.29 5.34
C ASN A 60 5.14 5.90 5.96
N VAL A 61 4.02 5.22 6.21
CA VAL A 61 3.97 3.87 6.78
C VAL A 61 3.21 2.95 5.84
N TYR A 62 3.86 1.88 5.40
CA TYR A 62 3.28 0.85 4.55
C TYR A 62 3.07 -0.41 5.38
N ARG A 63 1.84 -0.94 5.40
CA ARG A 63 1.54 -2.25 5.98
C ARG A 63 1.15 -3.20 4.86
N ILE A 64 1.85 -4.33 4.79
CA ILE A 64 1.72 -5.32 3.73
C ILE A 64 1.33 -6.64 4.41
N TYR A 65 0.13 -7.12 4.09
CA TYR A 65 -0.41 -8.35 4.66
C TYR A 65 -0.30 -9.48 3.65
N GLY A 66 0.27 -10.60 4.08
CA GLY A 66 0.40 -11.79 3.24
C GLY A 66 -0.91 -12.54 3.09
N LYS A 67 -1.01 -13.34 2.03
CA LYS A 67 -2.20 -14.18 1.75
C LYS A 67 -2.52 -15.17 2.87
N LYS A 68 -1.51 -15.58 3.62
CA LYS A 68 -1.63 -16.43 4.81
C LYS A 68 -1.12 -15.68 6.04
N PRO A 69 -1.78 -15.83 7.21
CA PRO A 69 -1.32 -15.21 8.44
C PRO A 69 0.07 -15.71 8.83
N GLY A 70 0.81 -14.88 9.56
CA GLY A 70 2.16 -15.17 10.03
C GLY A 70 2.73 -14.02 10.84
N ASN A 71 4.03 -14.08 11.13
CA ASN A 71 4.72 -13.05 11.89
C ASN A 71 4.77 -11.72 11.10
N THR A 72 4.83 -10.62 11.85
CA THR A 72 5.02 -9.27 11.33
C THR A 72 6.45 -8.80 11.59
N LEU A 73 7.18 -8.44 10.54
CA LEU A 73 8.50 -7.80 10.63
C LEU A 73 8.38 -6.30 10.36
N LEU A 74 8.90 -5.48 11.26
CA LEU A 74 8.98 -4.03 11.11
C LEU A 74 10.35 -3.64 10.56
N LEU A 75 10.36 -2.91 9.44
CA LEU A 75 11.54 -2.31 8.84
C LEU A 75 11.52 -0.80 9.05
N ILE A 76 12.52 -0.26 9.73
CA ILE A 76 12.72 1.19 9.87
C ILE A 76 14.00 1.57 9.13
N GLY A 77 13.85 2.40 8.10
CA GLY A 77 14.95 3.05 7.39
C GLY A 77 14.97 4.55 7.65
N GLY A 78 16.15 5.16 7.52
CA GLY A 78 16.27 6.62 7.45
C GLY A 78 15.90 7.34 8.75
N ILE A 79 16.13 6.70 9.90
CA ILE A 79 16.04 7.39 11.19
C ILE A 79 17.14 8.46 11.34
N GLN A 80 18.23 8.29 10.57
CA GLN A 80 19.29 9.24 10.35
C GLN A 80 19.40 9.52 8.85
N GLY A 81 19.45 10.80 8.46
CA GLY A 81 19.30 11.22 7.07
C GLY A 81 20.52 11.06 6.18
N ASP A 82 21.70 10.85 6.76
CA ASP A 82 22.97 10.67 6.05
C ASP A 82 23.32 9.18 5.84
N GLU A 83 22.31 8.30 5.86
CA GLU A 83 22.46 6.84 5.82
C GLU A 83 21.60 6.21 4.70
N PRO A 84 21.96 6.47 3.43
CA PRO A 84 21.14 6.12 2.27
C PRO A 84 20.98 4.62 2.02
N GLY A 85 21.91 3.77 2.48
CA GLY A 85 21.78 2.33 2.35
C GLY A 85 20.51 1.83 3.03
N GLY A 86 20.22 2.27 4.26
CA GLY A 86 19.08 1.81 5.03
C GLY A 86 17.73 2.22 4.42
N PHE A 87 17.53 3.51 4.14
CA PHE A 87 16.23 4.00 3.66
C PHE A 87 15.91 3.59 2.22
N LEU A 88 16.90 3.49 1.32
CA LEU A 88 16.66 3.01 -0.05
C LEU A 88 16.35 1.51 -0.06
N SER A 89 16.98 0.73 0.82
CA SER A 89 16.66 -0.68 0.96
C SER A 89 15.24 -0.88 1.46
N ALA A 90 14.83 -0.18 2.51
CA ALA A 90 13.47 -0.26 3.03
C ALA A 90 12.42 0.11 1.96
N ASP A 91 12.71 1.09 1.09
CA ASP A 91 11.82 1.51 0.00
C ASP A 91 11.48 0.35 -0.95
N HIS A 92 12.44 -0.53 -1.26
CA HIS A 92 12.20 -1.71 -2.09
C HIS A 92 11.17 -2.68 -1.50
N TYR A 93 10.93 -2.63 -0.19
CA TYR A 93 9.98 -3.49 0.50
C TYR A 93 8.61 -2.83 0.69
N ALA A 94 8.42 -1.56 0.35
CA ALA A 94 7.14 -0.86 0.54
C ALA A 94 6.00 -1.38 -0.36
N ASP A 95 6.36 -1.94 -1.51
CA ASP A 95 5.41 -2.36 -2.55
C ASP A 95 5.42 -3.88 -2.84
N ILE A 96 6.12 -4.69 -2.03
CA ILE A 96 6.21 -6.13 -2.29
C ILE A 96 4.90 -6.87 -2.01
N SER A 97 4.79 -8.06 -2.58
CA SER A 97 3.70 -9.00 -2.31
C SER A 97 4.18 -10.14 -1.41
N LEU A 98 3.34 -10.60 -0.49
CA LEU A 98 3.67 -11.66 0.47
C LEU A 98 2.71 -12.84 0.34
N ALA A 99 3.24 -14.05 0.24
CA ALA A 99 2.48 -15.28 0.30
C ALA A 99 2.10 -15.63 1.75
N LYS A 100 2.95 -15.29 2.73
CA LYS A 100 2.72 -15.56 4.16
C LYS A 100 3.41 -14.51 5.04
N GLY A 101 2.77 -14.18 6.16
CA GLY A 101 3.30 -13.21 7.13
C GLY A 101 3.11 -11.77 6.65
N ASN A 102 3.60 -10.82 7.43
CA ASN A 102 3.33 -9.40 7.20
C ASN A 102 4.62 -8.57 7.31
N LEU A 103 4.62 -7.42 6.63
CA LEU A 103 5.63 -6.37 6.82
C LEU A 103 4.97 -5.06 7.24
N ILE A 104 5.63 -4.35 8.14
CA ILE A 104 5.41 -2.91 8.35
C ILE A 104 6.70 -2.22 7.89
N VAL A 105 6.60 -1.26 6.99
CA VAL A 105 7.76 -0.60 6.38
C VAL A 105 7.64 0.90 6.59
N VAL A 106 8.66 1.47 7.23
CA VAL A 106 8.86 2.91 7.39
C VAL A 106 10.16 3.26 6.67
N PRO A 107 10.13 3.56 5.36
CA PRO A 107 11.35 3.69 4.59
C PRO A 107 12.14 4.94 4.95
N ARG A 108 11.46 6.05 5.25
CA ARG A 108 12.06 7.37 5.49
C ARG A 108 11.55 7.94 6.82
N ALA A 109 12.03 7.39 7.93
CA ALA A 109 11.54 7.76 9.26
C ALA A 109 11.82 9.23 9.63
N ASN A 110 12.93 9.80 9.18
CA ASN A 110 13.29 11.20 9.41
C ASN A 110 13.43 11.96 8.09
N PHE A 111 12.29 12.16 7.41
CA PHE A 111 12.21 12.76 6.07
C PHE A 111 12.98 14.08 5.97
N GLN A 112 12.78 15.01 6.91
CA GLN A 112 13.48 16.29 6.92
C GLN A 112 15.01 16.13 6.94
N SER A 113 15.53 15.22 7.78
CA SER A 113 16.98 14.96 7.85
C SER A 113 17.54 14.35 6.57
N ILE A 114 16.75 13.50 5.90
CA ILE A 114 17.12 12.84 4.63
C ILE A 114 17.24 13.89 3.52
N VAL A 115 16.23 14.76 3.36
CA VAL A 115 16.23 15.83 2.34
C VAL A 115 17.43 16.77 2.54
N LEU A 116 17.78 17.07 3.78
CA LEU A 116 18.94 17.92 4.09
C LEU A 116 20.29 17.18 4.08
N ASN A 117 20.30 15.87 3.86
CA ASN A 117 21.47 15.00 3.95
C ASN A 117 22.25 15.21 5.26
N ARG A 118 21.53 15.19 6.39
CA ARG A 118 22.09 15.37 7.74
C ARG A 118 21.72 14.17 8.60
N ARG A 119 22.64 13.76 9.48
CA ARG A 119 22.36 12.72 10.49
C ARG A 119 21.13 13.05 11.35
N LYS A 120 20.95 14.31 11.71
CA LYS A 120 19.88 14.81 12.58
C LYS A 120 19.56 16.28 12.31
N ILE A 121 18.37 16.72 12.72
CA ILE A 121 17.95 18.13 12.70
C ILE A 121 18.15 18.76 14.07
N ASN A 122 17.31 18.44 15.06
CA ASN A 122 17.46 18.94 16.41
C ASN A 122 18.33 17.99 17.24
N GLU A 123 17.94 16.71 17.24
CA GLU A 123 18.51 15.68 18.09
C GLU A 123 18.57 14.34 17.34
N ASP A 124 19.41 13.43 17.82
CA ASP A 124 19.49 12.10 17.22
C ASP A 124 18.20 11.34 17.53
N MET A 125 17.36 11.12 16.51
CA MET A 125 16.05 10.48 16.67
C MET A 125 16.18 9.07 17.25
N ASN A 126 17.27 8.35 16.99
CA ASN A 126 17.53 7.05 17.60
C ASN A 126 18.04 7.16 19.06
N ARG A 127 17.93 8.34 19.69
CA ARG A 127 18.17 8.57 21.13
C ARG A 127 16.91 9.07 21.85
N LYS A 128 15.76 9.06 21.18
CA LYS A 128 14.48 9.59 21.66
C LYS A 128 13.49 8.50 22.12
N PHE A 129 13.88 7.22 22.12
CA PHE A 129 12.96 6.13 22.50
C PHE A 129 12.81 5.94 24.00
N ALA A 130 13.69 6.53 24.82
CA ALA A 130 13.47 6.65 26.26
C ALA A 130 12.39 7.70 26.57
N ASP A 131 11.93 7.77 27.82
CA ASP A 131 10.97 8.80 28.24
C ASP A 131 11.63 10.19 28.17
N GLU A 132 11.00 11.10 27.44
CA GLU A 132 11.52 12.44 27.22
C GLU A 132 10.48 13.52 27.50
N TYR A 133 10.95 14.60 28.13
CA TYR A 133 10.12 15.74 28.52
C TYR A 133 10.01 16.83 27.45
N LYS A 134 10.89 16.81 26.43
CA LYS A 134 10.95 17.87 25.42
C LYS A 134 10.21 17.46 24.15
N SER A 135 9.04 18.06 23.93
CA SER A 135 8.26 17.86 22.71
C SER A 135 8.92 18.56 21.51
N ASN A 136 9.45 17.79 20.58
CA ASN A 136 9.86 18.22 19.24
C ASN A 136 9.28 17.27 18.17
N TYR A 137 9.51 17.54 16.88
CA TYR A 137 8.94 16.68 15.83
C TYR A 137 9.52 15.26 15.92
N GLU A 138 10.80 15.09 16.29
CA GLU A 138 11.41 13.78 16.46
C GLU A 138 10.66 12.93 17.51
N THR A 139 10.25 13.52 18.64
CA THR A 139 9.46 12.81 19.65
C THR A 139 8.07 12.41 19.16
N LYS A 140 7.44 13.21 18.28
CA LYS A 140 6.14 12.86 17.68
C LYS A 140 6.27 11.67 16.72
N ILE A 141 7.28 11.66 15.86
CA ILE A 141 7.59 10.53 14.98
C ILE A 141 7.89 9.28 15.81
N VAL A 142 8.72 9.41 16.84
CA VAL A 142 9.08 8.28 17.70
C VAL A 142 7.87 7.71 18.44
N ALA A 143 6.88 8.51 18.81
CA ALA A 143 5.63 8.00 19.37
C ALA A 143 4.93 7.04 18.40
N ILE A 144 4.80 7.41 17.12
CA ILE A 144 4.27 6.52 16.09
C ILE A 144 5.14 5.27 15.92
N LEU A 145 6.47 5.43 15.86
CA LEU A 145 7.37 4.27 15.74
C LEU A 145 7.24 3.29 16.92
N LYS A 146 7.00 3.78 18.15
CA LYS A 146 6.74 2.94 19.32
C LYS A 146 5.46 2.12 19.17
N GLU A 147 4.39 2.69 18.60
CA GLU A 147 3.15 1.98 18.30
C GLU A 147 3.39 0.88 17.25
N LEU A 148 4.09 1.20 16.16
CA LEU A 148 4.44 0.21 15.12
C LEU A 148 5.30 -0.93 15.67
N ILE A 149 6.25 -0.62 16.57
CA ILE A 149 7.05 -1.63 17.26
C ILE A 149 6.14 -2.56 18.07
N ALA A 150 5.16 -2.03 18.79
CA ALA A 150 4.22 -2.82 19.59
C ALA A 150 3.30 -3.72 18.72
N GLU A 151 3.03 -3.34 17.47
CA GLU A 151 2.28 -4.14 16.48
C GLU A 151 3.11 -5.29 15.86
N SER A 152 4.44 -5.27 16.03
CA SER A 152 5.37 -6.16 15.32
C SER A 152 5.86 -7.34 16.17
N ASN A 153 6.37 -8.39 15.50
CA ASN A 153 7.03 -9.53 16.17
C ASN A 153 8.56 -9.42 16.15
N CYS A 154 9.11 -8.54 15.32
CA CYS A 154 10.55 -8.28 15.22
C CYS A 154 10.78 -6.90 14.59
N LEU A 155 11.79 -6.18 15.06
CA LEU A 155 12.26 -4.93 14.46
C LEU A 155 13.63 -5.11 13.78
N LEU A 156 13.74 -4.66 12.53
CA LEU A 156 15.02 -4.32 11.90
C LEU A 156 15.11 -2.81 11.73
N ASN A 157 16.09 -2.20 12.39
CA ASN A 157 16.43 -0.80 12.23
C ASN A 157 17.67 -0.72 11.32
N LEU A 158 17.52 -0.13 10.14
CA LEU A 158 18.52 -0.16 9.07
C LEU A 158 19.36 1.13 9.10
N HIS A 159 20.68 0.96 9.18
CA HIS A 159 21.66 2.04 9.33
C HIS A 159 22.85 1.85 8.39
N ASP A 160 23.59 2.93 8.20
CA ASP A 160 24.92 2.91 7.62
C ASP A 160 25.95 3.33 8.68
N GLY A 161 26.75 2.38 9.17
CA GLY A 161 27.70 2.55 10.25
C GLY A 161 29.11 2.91 9.78
N SER A 162 29.89 3.57 10.63
CA SER A 162 31.30 3.86 10.33
C SER A 162 32.14 2.59 10.23
N GLY A 163 33.17 2.62 9.38
CA GLY A 163 34.19 1.57 9.25
C GLY A 163 33.61 0.16 9.09
N PHE A 164 34.29 -0.84 9.63
CA PHE A 164 33.88 -2.23 9.65
C PHE A 164 34.02 -2.80 11.07
N PHE A 165 32.95 -3.36 11.61
CA PHE A 165 33.02 -3.99 12.93
C PHE A 165 33.96 -5.20 12.93
N SER A 166 34.73 -5.34 14.00
CA SER A 166 35.45 -6.56 14.36
C SER A 166 35.58 -6.63 15.88
N GLU A 167 35.51 -7.85 16.44
CA GLU A 167 35.71 -8.08 17.87
C GLU A 167 37.14 -7.77 18.32
N LYS A 168 38.09 -7.70 17.38
CA LYS A 168 39.50 -7.38 17.62
C LYS A 168 39.89 -6.11 16.88
N TRP A 169 40.89 -5.41 17.41
CA TRP A 169 41.50 -4.30 16.70
C TRP A 169 42.34 -4.84 15.53
N GLU A 170 41.88 -4.62 14.30
CA GLU A 170 42.59 -4.98 13.06
C GLU A 170 43.11 -3.74 12.31
N GLY A 171 42.59 -2.55 12.63
CA GLY A 171 43.03 -1.27 12.08
C GLY A 171 42.07 -0.13 12.41
N PRO A 172 42.39 1.11 11.97
CA PRO A 172 41.53 2.28 12.21
C PRO A 172 40.13 2.10 11.61
N ASP A 173 40.03 1.44 10.46
CA ASP A 173 38.76 1.19 9.78
C ASP A 173 38.11 -0.14 10.17
N ARG A 174 38.78 -0.98 10.97
CA ARG A 174 38.25 -2.29 11.41
C ARG A 174 38.58 -2.61 12.85
N ASN A 175 37.61 -2.40 13.74
CA ASN A 175 37.81 -2.59 15.17
C ASN A 175 36.48 -2.60 15.95
N PRO A 176 36.49 -2.84 17.28
CA PRO A 176 35.27 -2.93 18.08
C PRO A 176 34.47 -1.64 18.23
N LYS A 177 35.00 -0.49 17.80
CA LYS A 177 34.31 0.81 17.85
C LYS A 177 33.59 1.15 16.54
N GLN A 178 33.76 0.34 15.51
CA GLN A 178 33.11 0.51 14.21
C GLN A 178 31.77 -0.24 14.19
N TYR A 179 30.87 0.18 13.30
CA TYR A 179 29.52 -0.37 13.20
C TYR A 179 29.28 -1.11 11.89
N GLY A 180 29.93 -0.69 10.79
CA GLY A 180 29.62 -1.19 9.46
C GLY A 180 29.84 -2.70 9.28
N GLN A 181 29.00 -3.32 8.45
CA GLN A 181 28.95 -4.78 8.23
C GLN A 181 28.77 -5.54 9.55
N SER A 182 27.76 -5.14 10.32
CA SER A 182 27.36 -5.89 11.50
C SER A 182 25.86 -6.01 11.66
N ILE A 183 25.45 -7.06 12.36
CA ILE A 183 24.11 -7.20 12.92
C ILE A 183 24.25 -6.95 14.41
N ILE A 184 23.63 -5.90 14.89
CA ILE A 184 23.72 -5.43 16.28
C ILE A 184 22.50 -5.93 17.06
N ALA A 185 22.73 -6.46 18.26
CA ALA A 185 21.68 -6.64 19.26
C ALA A 185 22.11 -6.11 20.63
N ASP A 186 21.12 -5.75 21.45
CA ASP A 186 21.36 -5.19 22.78
C ASP A 186 21.92 -6.20 23.79
N CYS A 187 21.72 -7.51 23.58
CA CYS A 187 22.28 -8.57 24.41
C CYS A 187 22.34 -9.92 23.67
N GLU A 188 23.02 -10.89 24.28
CA GLU A 188 23.17 -12.26 23.73
C GLU A 188 21.85 -13.04 23.74
N SER A 189 21.15 -12.97 24.88
CA SER A 189 19.88 -13.64 25.13
C SER A 189 19.10 -12.81 26.13
N TYR A 190 17.81 -12.68 25.89
CA TYR A 190 16.88 -11.94 26.74
C TYR A 190 15.82 -12.87 27.29
N VAL A 191 15.57 -12.80 28.59
CA VAL A 191 14.45 -13.49 29.23
C VAL A 191 13.40 -12.45 29.53
N ASN A 192 12.24 -12.56 28.90
CA ASN A 192 11.14 -11.65 29.15
C ASN A 192 10.64 -11.86 30.60
N PRO A 193 10.73 -10.85 31.48
CA PRO A 193 10.39 -11.02 32.89
C PRO A 193 8.89 -11.26 33.11
N LYS A 194 8.02 -10.87 32.17
CA LYS A 194 6.57 -11.05 32.25
C LYS A 194 6.11 -12.42 31.78
N THR A 195 6.76 -12.97 30.74
CA THR A 195 6.31 -14.21 30.08
C THR A 195 7.24 -15.39 30.29
N GLY A 196 8.46 -15.18 30.78
CA GLY A 196 9.50 -16.20 30.86
C GLY A 196 10.08 -16.63 29.51
N LYS A 197 9.59 -16.07 28.40
CA LYS A 197 10.07 -16.40 27.04
C LYS A 197 11.53 -15.99 26.88
N VAL A 198 12.35 -16.93 26.42
CA VAL A 198 13.77 -16.69 26.09
C VAL A 198 13.89 -16.32 24.61
N ILE A 199 14.55 -15.20 24.34
CA ILE A 199 14.85 -14.69 22.99
C ILE A 199 16.36 -14.77 22.80
N LYS A 200 16.82 -15.65 21.91
CA LYS A 200 18.25 -15.87 21.63
C LYS A 200 18.74 -15.00 20.48
N LEU A 201 18.88 -13.70 20.74
CA LEU A 201 19.26 -12.68 19.76
C LEU A 201 20.60 -13.00 19.08
N GLY A 202 21.60 -13.43 19.84
CA GLY A 202 22.93 -13.76 19.29
C GLY A 202 22.88 -14.94 18.32
N ASP A 203 22.09 -15.97 18.62
CA ASP A 203 21.94 -17.14 17.75
C ASP A 203 21.23 -16.77 16.44
N MET A 204 20.16 -15.97 16.52
CA MET A 204 19.48 -15.45 15.34
C MET A 204 20.43 -14.62 14.46
N ALA A 205 21.12 -13.65 15.05
CA ALA A 205 22.02 -12.76 14.31
C ALA A 205 23.19 -13.53 13.68
N ARG A 206 23.78 -14.50 14.37
CA ARG A 206 24.84 -15.35 13.81
C ARG A 206 24.34 -16.22 12.67
N SER A 207 23.16 -16.84 12.81
CA SER A 207 22.53 -17.62 11.74
C SER A 207 22.29 -16.77 10.49
N VAL A 208 21.79 -15.53 10.66
CA VAL A 208 21.60 -14.60 9.55
C VAL A 208 22.95 -14.21 8.93
N CYS A 209 23.97 -13.86 9.74
CA CYS A 209 25.31 -13.58 9.25
C CYS A 209 25.86 -14.73 8.40
N GLU A 210 25.76 -15.98 8.88
CA GLU A 210 26.20 -17.18 8.16
C GLU A 210 25.48 -17.34 6.82
N GLN A 211 24.17 -17.07 6.77
CA GLN A 211 23.39 -17.14 5.54
C GLN A 211 23.82 -16.07 4.53
N ILE A 212 23.85 -14.80 4.93
CA ILE A 212 24.12 -13.69 4.00
C ILE A 212 25.57 -13.67 3.53
N ASN A 213 26.51 -14.08 4.39
CA ASN A 213 27.94 -14.09 4.06
C ASN A 213 28.31 -15.08 2.94
N LYS A 214 27.45 -16.06 2.64
CA LYS A 214 27.60 -16.94 1.47
C LYS A 214 27.41 -16.20 0.14
N ASN A 215 26.67 -15.10 0.16
CA ASN A 215 26.37 -14.27 -1.01
C ASN A 215 27.22 -12.99 -1.07
N ILE A 216 28.15 -12.80 -0.12
CA ILE A 216 29.08 -11.68 -0.08
C ILE A 216 30.46 -12.17 -0.52
N GLU A 217 30.81 -11.82 -1.75
CA GLU A 217 32.04 -12.29 -2.42
C GLU A 217 33.31 -11.83 -1.69
N ASN A 218 33.40 -10.53 -1.36
CA ASN A 218 34.56 -9.98 -0.67
C ASN A 218 34.53 -10.37 0.83
N PRO A 219 35.49 -11.17 1.33
CA PRO A 219 35.50 -11.58 2.73
C PRO A 219 35.61 -10.41 3.71
N ARG A 220 36.17 -9.27 3.30
CA ARG A 220 36.23 -8.06 4.12
C ARG A 220 34.85 -7.42 4.30
N HIS A 221 33.88 -7.68 3.42
CA HIS A 221 32.54 -7.13 3.57
C HIS A 221 31.59 -8.07 4.32
N ARG A 222 32.08 -9.20 4.83
CA ARG A 222 31.23 -10.14 5.57
C ARG A 222 30.75 -9.54 6.88
N PHE A 223 29.47 -9.75 7.17
CA PHE A 223 28.80 -9.33 8.38
C PHE A 223 29.26 -10.15 9.58
N ARG A 224 29.28 -9.49 10.74
CA ARG A 224 29.51 -10.13 12.05
C ARG A 224 28.43 -9.73 13.03
N PHE A 225 28.22 -10.55 14.06
CA PHE A 225 27.33 -10.20 15.15
C PHE A 225 28.04 -9.27 16.14
N SER A 226 27.42 -8.13 16.45
CA SER A 226 27.90 -7.18 17.45
C SER A 226 26.94 -7.15 18.65
N ASN A 227 27.40 -7.70 19.78
CA ASN A 227 26.64 -7.70 21.03
C ASN A 227 27.00 -6.44 21.83
N HIS A 228 26.07 -5.48 21.89
CA HIS A 228 26.29 -4.22 22.58
C HIS A 228 26.24 -4.34 24.11
N LYS A 229 25.66 -5.41 24.66
CA LYS A 229 25.54 -5.61 26.12
C LYS A 229 24.93 -4.38 26.81
N THR A 230 23.91 -3.78 26.19
CA THR A 230 23.45 -2.40 26.45
C THR A 230 23.06 -2.15 27.91
N ILE A 231 22.52 -3.16 28.60
CA ILE A 231 22.12 -3.05 30.00
C ILE A 231 23.30 -3.12 30.98
N GLU A 232 24.43 -3.71 30.58
CA GLU A 232 25.58 -3.89 31.47
C GLU A 232 26.18 -2.54 31.90
N LYS A 233 26.60 -2.44 33.16
CA LYS A 233 27.14 -1.19 33.72
C LYS A 233 28.41 -0.70 32.99
N ARG A 234 29.22 -1.64 32.48
CA ARG A 234 30.51 -1.40 31.84
C ARG A 234 30.44 -1.37 30.30
N THR A 235 29.26 -1.41 29.70
CA THR A 235 29.13 -1.30 28.24
C THR A 235 29.68 0.02 27.72
N LEU A 236 30.23 -0.02 26.51
CA LEU A 236 30.63 1.15 25.73
C LEU A 236 29.43 1.84 25.06
N HIS A 237 28.28 1.16 24.99
CA HIS A 237 27.10 1.57 24.22
C HIS A 237 25.95 2.06 25.10
N LYS A 238 26.25 2.85 26.14
CA LYS A 238 25.24 3.32 27.12
C LYS A 238 24.16 4.18 26.47
N GLU A 239 24.52 4.92 25.43
CA GLU A 239 23.62 5.73 24.63
C GLU A 239 22.51 4.91 23.95
N GLN A 240 22.75 3.63 23.68
CA GLN A 240 21.77 2.76 23.02
C GLN A 240 20.59 2.39 23.91
N ARG A 241 20.65 2.68 25.22
CA ARG A 241 19.48 2.56 26.13
C ARG A 241 18.30 3.45 25.75
N LYS A 242 18.53 4.40 24.83
CA LYS A 242 17.49 5.28 24.28
C LYS A 242 17.16 4.98 22.81
N SER A 243 17.60 3.84 22.30
CA SER A 243 17.42 3.43 20.90
C SER A 243 16.13 2.65 20.65
N ALA A 244 15.77 2.54 19.38
CA ALA A 244 14.63 1.75 18.94
C ALA A 244 14.75 0.27 19.31
N THR A 245 15.95 -0.33 19.17
CA THR A 245 16.15 -1.76 19.47
C THR A 245 16.04 -2.02 20.96
N PHE A 246 16.58 -1.12 21.79
CA PHE A 246 16.47 -1.23 23.25
C PHE A 246 15.01 -1.13 23.69
N TYR A 247 14.24 -0.15 23.18
CA TYR A 247 12.82 -0.04 23.48
C TYR A 247 12.04 -1.29 23.04
N SER A 248 12.30 -1.77 21.84
CA SER A 248 11.66 -2.98 21.29
C SER A 248 11.89 -4.21 22.18
N LEU A 249 13.13 -4.40 22.64
CA LEU A 249 13.49 -5.57 23.43
C LEU A 249 13.02 -5.46 24.89
N TYR A 250 13.33 -4.35 25.56
CA TYR A 250 13.12 -4.24 27.01
C TYR A 250 11.73 -3.72 27.39
N THR A 251 11.03 -3.01 26.49
CA THR A 251 9.66 -2.52 26.73
C THR A 251 8.63 -3.43 26.07
N CYS A 252 8.78 -3.73 24.78
CA CYS A 252 7.82 -4.54 24.02
C CYS A 252 8.10 -6.05 24.10
N GLY A 253 9.31 -6.47 24.46
CA GLY A 253 9.64 -7.88 24.62
C GLY A 253 9.78 -8.64 23.29
N ILE A 254 10.11 -7.94 22.21
CA ILE A 254 10.32 -8.53 20.87
C ILE A 254 11.80 -8.50 20.48
N PRO A 255 12.29 -9.46 19.67
CA PRO A 255 13.64 -9.37 19.10
C PRO A 255 13.79 -8.12 18.24
N ALA A 256 14.95 -7.47 18.33
CA ALA A 256 15.24 -6.28 17.55
C ALA A 256 16.72 -6.21 17.20
N PHE A 257 17.01 -5.75 15.98
CA PHE A 257 18.36 -5.71 15.45
C PHE A 257 18.65 -4.38 14.74
N GLY A 258 19.86 -3.86 14.95
CA GLY A 258 20.45 -2.84 14.09
C GLY A 258 21.18 -3.52 12.94
N ILE A 259 20.78 -3.28 11.70
CA ILE A 259 21.48 -3.78 10.52
C ILE A 259 22.37 -2.65 10.02
N GLU A 260 23.67 -2.86 9.99
CA GLU A 260 24.64 -1.81 9.69
C GLU A 260 25.43 -2.14 8.44
N THR A 261 25.29 -1.34 7.38
CA THR A 261 26.24 -1.39 6.28
C THR A 261 27.38 -0.38 6.48
N SER A 262 28.57 -0.62 5.93
CA SER A 262 29.66 0.35 6.12
C SER A 262 29.43 1.61 5.28
N LYS A 263 29.54 2.80 5.88
CA LYS A 263 29.48 4.10 5.18
C LYS A 263 30.50 4.19 4.04
N SER A 264 31.61 3.47 4.14
CA SER A 264 32.70 3.44 3.15
C SER A 264 32.39 2.61 1.90
N LEU A 265 31.32 1.81 1.90
CA LEU A 265 30.90 1.05 0.72
C LEU A 265 30.22 1.95 -0.32
N GLN A 266 30.24 1.50 -1.58
CA GLN A 266 29.40 2.10 -2.61
C GLN A 266 27.92 1.86 -2.29
N LEU A 267 27.07 2.82 -2.65
CA LEU A 267 25.64 2.80 -2.32
C LEU A 267 24.94 1.50 -2.75
N GLU A 268 25.23 1.02 -3.96
CA GLU A 268 24.68 -0.24 -4.48
C GLU A 268 24.99 -1.43 -3.56
N LEU A 269 26.24 -1.54 -3.07
CA LEU A 269 26.62 -2.60 -2.14
C LEU A 269 25.93 -2.46 -0.79
N LYS A 270 25.75 -1.24 -0.29
CA LYS A 270 24.98 -0.99 0.93
C LYS A 270 23.56 -1.52 0.78
N VAL A 271 22.88 -1.12 -0.29
CA VAL A 271 21.49 -1.55 -0.56
C VAL A 271 21.40 -3.06 -0.73
N ARG A 272 22.30 -3.66 -1.53
CA ARG A 272 22.34 -5.10 -1.73
C ARG A 272 22.54 -5.86 -0.41
N HIS A 273 23.43 -5.40 0.45
CA HIS A 273 23.73 -6.07 1.72
C HIS A 273 22.60 -5.93 2.75
N HIS A 274 21.94 -4.77 2.82
CA HIS A 274 20.71 -4.60 3.59
C HIS A 274 19.61 -5.55 3.11
N ASN A 275 19.36 -5.63 1.80
CA ASN A 275 18.36 -6.54 1.23
C ASN A 275 18.65 -8.01 1.56
N LEU A 276 19.93 -8.44 1.53
CA LEU A 276 20.31 -9.78 1.98
C LEU A 276 19.92 -10.04 3.45
N ALA A 277 20.19 -9.08 4.34
CA ALA A 277 19.84 -9.20 5.75
C ALA A 277 18.32 -9.23 5.95
N ILE A 278 17.57 -8.33 5.31
CA ILE A 278 16.11 -8.28 5.38
C ILE A 278 15.50 -9.61 4.93
N ASN A 279 15.93 -10.13 3.78
CA ASN A 279 15.43 -11.40 3.25
C ASN A 279 15.72 -12.58 4.19
N ALA A 280 16.93 -12.65 4.76
CA ALA A 280 17.30 -13.70 5.71
C ALA A 280 16.49 -13.63 7.01
N PHE A 281 16.20 -12.42 7.51
CA PHE A 281 15.29 -12.26 8.65
C PHE A 281 13.84 -12.60 8.29
N MET A 282 13.34 -12.21 7.12
CA MET A 282 12.01 -12.62 6.66
C MET A 282 11.88 -14.15 6.67
N GLU A 283 12.87 -14.86 6.11
CA GLU A 283 12.92 -16.32 6.13
C GLU A 283 12.94 -16.88 7.56
N SER A 284 13.81 -16.35 8.44
CA SER A 284 13.88 -16.77 9.85
C SER A 284 12.56 -16.57 10.61
N PHE A 285 11.72 -15.62 10.19
CA PHE A 285 10.41 -15.37 10.79
C PHE A 285 9.25 -16.02 10.02
N GLY A 286 9.54 -16.81 8.99
CA GLY A 286 8.53 -17.50 8.18
C GLY A 286 7.67 -16.56 7.34
N ILE A 287 8.20 -15.38 7.01
CA ILE A 287 7.60 -14.41 6.10
C ILE A 287 8.09 -14.77 4.69
N VAL A 288 7.14 -15.03 3.80
CA VAL A 288 7.43 -15.58 2.47
C VAL A 288 7.00 -14.56 1.41
N PRO A 289 7.94 -13.97 0.65
CA PRO A 289 7.61 -13.15 -0.51
C PRO A 289 6.81 -13.95 -1.55
N GLU A 290 5.91 -13.29 -2.24
CA GLU A 290 5.31 -13.81 -3.47
C GLU A 290 6.12 -13.30 -4.67
N THR A 291 6.65 -14.22 -5.49
CA THR A 291 7.53 -13.86 -6.61
C THR A 291 7.20 -14.70 -7.86
N PRO A 292 6.75 -14.09 -8.97
CA PRO A 292 6.37 -12.68 -9.09
C PRO A 292 5.15 -12.37 -8.21
N GLY A 293 5.08 -11.15 -7.68
CA GLY A 293 3.90 -10.68 -6.95
C GLY A 293 2.67 -10.63 -7.86
N LEU A 294 1.50 -10.93 -7.31
CA LEU A 294 0.23 -10.81 -8.03
C LEU A 294 -0.42 -9.48 -7.68
N ASN A 295 -0.37 -8.47 -8.56
CA ASN A 295 -1.19 -7.28 -8.43
C ASN A 295 -2.26 -7.28 -9.54
N LEU A 296 -3.52 -7.44 -9.14
CA LEU A 296 -4.70 -7.45 -10.02
C LEU A 296 -5.72 -6.40 -9.59
N ASP A 297 -5.26 -5.28 -9.02
CA ASP A 297 -6.14 -4.15 -8.67
C ASP A 297 -6.93 -3.72 -9.92
N ALA A 298 -8.18 -3.29 -9.74
CA ALA A 298 -8.97 -2.77 -10.85
C ALA A 298 -8.23 -1.59 -11.51
N PRO A 299 -8.10 -1.55 -12.85
CA PRO A 299 -7.43 -0.43 -13.51
C PRO A 299 -8.12 0.90 -13.20
N GLU A 300 -7.33 1.88 -12.76
CA GLU A 300 -7.83 3.18 -12.37
C GLU A 300 -6.92 4.28 -12.94
N LEU A 301 -7.54 5.14 -13.76
CA LEU A 301 -6.91 6.35 -14.27
C LEU A 301 -6.77 7.37 -13.13
N LYS A 302 -5.56 7.90 -12.94
CA LYS A 302 -5.33 9.06 -12.07
C LYS A 302 -5.54 10.36 -12.86
N TYR A 303 -4.79 10.54 -13.93
CA TYR A 303 -4.93 11.69 -14.84
C TYR A 303 -4.28 11.44 -16.21
N LEU A 304 -4.68 12.25 -17.20
CA LEU A 304 -4.01 12.40 -18.48
C LEU A 304 -3.20 13.69 -18.50
N ILE A 305 -2.07 13.68 -19.22
CA ILE A 305 -1.36 14.93 -19.58
C ILE A 305 -1.67 15.24 -21.03
N VAL A 306 -2.42 16.31 -21.25
CA VAL A 306 -3.00 16.69 -22.55
C VAL A 306 -2.51 18.07 -22.95
N SER A 307 -1.98 18.22 -24.17
CA SER A 307 -1.68 19.52 -24.76
C SER A 307 -2.69 19.88 -25.83
N VAL A 308 -3.05 21.16 -25.91
CA VAL A 308 -3.95 21.72 -26.92
C VAL A 308 -3.15 22.70 -27.77
N ASN A 309 -3.15 22.56 -29.09
CA ASN A 309 -2.44 23.40 -30.05
C ASN A 309 -0.94 23.58 -29.73
N ASN A 310 -0.28 22.51 -29.26
CA ASN A 310 1.13 22.52 -28.81
C ASN A 310 1.43 23.52 -27.66
N ALA A 311 0.41 23.94 -26.92
CA ALA A 311 0.58 24.74 -25.70
C ALA A 311 1.09 23.89 -24.53
N LEU A 312 1.34 24.56 -23.39
CA LEU A 312 1.73 23.89 -22.15
C LEU A 312 0.70 22.78 -21.80
N PRO A 313 1.17 21.55 -21.53
CA PRO A 313 0.26 20.45 -21.20
C PRO A 313 -0.47 20.70 -19.88
N VAL A 314 -1.72 20.26 -19.81
CA VAL A 314 -2.55 20.29 -18.61
C VAL A 314 -2.81 18.87 -18.11
N ALA A 315 -2.82 18.70 -16.78
CA ALA A 315 -3.24 17.46 -16.16
C ALA A 315 -4.77 17.44 -16.02
N VAL A 316 -5.41 16.41 -16.56
CA VAL A 316 -6.87 16.23 -16.52
C VAL A 316 -7.18 14.91 -15.82
N LYS A 317 -7.76 14.98 -14.62
CA LYS A 317 -8.06 13.80 -13.81
C LYS A 317 -9.19 12.97 -14.41
N ASN A 318 -9.29 11.73 -13.97
CA ASN A 318 -10.40 10.87 -14.33
C ASN A 318 -11.75 11.56 -14.05
N GLN A 319 -12.67 11.46 -15.02
CA GLN A 319 -13.99 12.09 -15.06
C GLN A 319 -14.03 13.63 -15.08
N GLN A 320 -12.88 14.31 -15.19
CA GLN A 320 -12.86 15.76 -15.43
C GLN A 320 -13.15 16.10 -16.90
N THR A 321 -13.55 17.36 -17.12
CA THR A 321 -13.79 17.90 -18.46
C THR A 321 -12.70 18.89 -18.82
N LEU A 322 -12.07 18.71 -19.98
CA LEU A 322 -11.22 19.68 -20.63
C LEU A 322 -12.05 20.46 -21.66
N ASN A 323 -12.21 21.76 -21.43
CA ASN A 323 -12.93 22.64 -22.35
C ASN A 323 -11.96 23.16 -23.42
N ILE A 324 -12.36 23.03 -24.69
CA ILE A 324 -11.58 23.39 -25.88
C ILE A 324 -12.45 24.13 -26.92
N ASN A 325 -11.85 24.67 -27.96
CA ASN A 325 -12.56 25.27 -29.07
C ASN A 325 -12.68 24.31 -30.25
N SER A 326 -13.72 24.50 -31.07
CA SER A 326 -13.89 23.69 -32.28
C SER A 326 -12.75 23.95 -33.25
N GLY A 327 -12.08 22.89 -33.68
CA GLY A 327 -10.92 22.94 -34.56
C GLY A 327 -9.58 22.89 -33.84
N ASP A 328 -9.56 22.85 -32.50
CA ASP A 328 -8.34 22.67 -31.73
C ASP A 328 -7.71 21.29 -31.98
N THR A 329 -6.38 21.24 -31.97
CA THR A 329 -5.61 19.99 -32.05
C THR A 329 -5.22 19.56 -30.64
N ILE A 330 -5.56 18.34 -30.27
CA ILE A 330 -5.21 17.72 -28.99
C ILE A 330 -4.13 16.66 -29.18
N THR A 331 -3.19 16.62 -28.24
CA THR A 331 -2.17 15.56 -28.13
C THR A 331 -2.15 15.01 -26.70
N ILE A 332 -2.32 13.69 -26.57
CA ILE A 332 -2.23 13.00 -25.27
C ILE A 332 -0.79 12.56 -25.06
N SER A 333 -0.05 13.22 -24.18
CA SER A 333 1.39 12.96 -24.01
C SER A 333 1.70 11.82 -23.03
N HIS A 334 0.87 11.66 -21.99
CA HIS A 334 1.05 10.67 -20.93
C HIS A 334 -0.27 10.22 -20.32
N ILE A 335 -0.30 8.98 -19.83
CA ILE A 335 -1.39 8.39 -19.05
C ILE A 335 -0.83 8.01 -17.70
N GLU A 336 -1.35 8.59 -16.63
CA GLU A 336 -0.99 8.23 -15.27
C GLU A 336 -2.10 7.35 -14.66
N SER A 337 -1.75 6.13 -14.26
CA SER A 337 -2.70 5.15 -13.69
C SER A 337 -2.06 4.32 -12.58
N ASN A 338 -2.81 3.41 -11.95
CA ASN A 338 -2.23 2.39 -11.05
C ASN A 338 -1.47 1.27 -11.78
N TYR A 339 -1.48 1.25 -13.12
CA TYR A 339 -0.64 0.40 -13.96
C TYR A 339 0.35 1.24 -14.79
N GLU A 340 1.53 0.69 -15.05
CA GLU A 340 2.55 1.36 -15.89
C GLU A 340 2.54 0.89 -17.35
N ARG A 341 1.92 -0.26 -17.64
CA ARG A 341 2.04 -0.96 -18.94
C ARG A 341 0.68 -1.34 -19.48
N GLY A 342 0.60 -1.58 -20.78
CA GLY A 342 -0.65 -1.99 -21.45
C GLY A 342 -1.72 -0.91 -21.49
N LEU A 343 -1.33 0.36 -21.36
CA LEU A 343 -2.26 1.48 -21.41
C LEU A 343 -2.47 1.98 -22.84
N SER A 344 -3.71 2.31 -23.17
CA SER A 344 -4.08 3.01 -24.41
C SER A 344 -5.07 4.12 -24.11
N ALA A 345 -5.06 5.18 -24.92
CA ALA A 345 -6.09 6.22 -24.89
C ALA A 345 -6.71 6.35 -26.28
N ASP A 346 -8.03 6.41 -26.34
CA ASP A 346 -8.82 6.42 -27.56
C ASP A 346 -9.70 7.68 -27.55
N ILE A 347 -9.51 8.55 -28.55
CA ILE A 347 -10.32 9.75 -28.72
C ILE A 347 -11.54 9.37 -29.57
N ILE A 348 -12.66 9.13 -28.89
CA ILE A 348 -13.85 8.55 -29.50
C ILE A 348 -14.33 9.40 -30.68
N GLY A 349 -14.44 8.75 -31.85
CA GLY A 349 -14.92 9.37 -33.09
C GLY A 349 -13.89 10.24 -33.85
N TYR A 350 -12.68 10.44 -33.32
CA TYR A 350 -11.66 11.27 -33.97
C TYR A 350 -10.35 10.53 -34.26
N GLY A 351 -10.01 9.50 -33.49
CA GLY A 351 -8.74 8.80 -33.62
C GLY A 351 -8.88 7.30 -33.86
N THR A 352 -8.05 6.55 -33.15
CA THR A 352 -7.89 5.10 -33.22
C THR A 352 -7.93 4.52 -31.81
N ILE A 353 -7.84 3.19 -31.68
CA ILE A 353 -7.81 2.56 -30.35
C ILE A 353 -6.61 2.98 -29.47
N ASN A 354 -5.60 3.65 -30.06
CA ASN A 354 -4.48 4.23 -29.32
C ASN A 354 -3.97 5.52 -30.00
N ASP A 355 -4.31 6.67 -29.41
CA ASP A 355 -4.01 8.02 -29.88
C ASP A 355 -2.97 8.75 -29.03
N ILE A 356 -2.28 8.02 -28.14
CA ILE A 356 -1.17 8.57 -27.36
C ILE A 356 -0.10 9.12 -28.32
N ARG A 357 0.34 10.36 -28.06
CA ARG A 357 1.34 11.13 -28.83
C ARG A 357 0.95 11.40 -30.28
N LYS A 358 -0.34 11.33 -30.62
CA LYS A 358 -0.86 11.74 -31.94
C LYS A 358 -1.59 13.07 -31.84
N ASP A 359 -1.38 13.92 -32.84
CA ASP A 359 -2.09 15.18 -32.98
C ASP A 359 -3.46 14.92 -33.62
N THR A 360 -4.53 15.20 -32.87
CA THR A 360 -5.91 14.89 -33.29
C THR A 360 -6.75 16.16 -33.27
N LYS A 361 -7.30 16.54 -34.42
CA LYS A 361 -8.13 17.73 -34.55
C LYS A 361 -9.58 17.46 -34.13
N ILE A 362 -10.04 18.15 -33.09
CA ILE A 362 -11.37 17.94 -32.50
C ILE A 362 -12.34 19.02 -32.99
N LYS A 363 -13.51 18.61 -33.47
CA LYS A 363 -14.54 19.50 -34.05
C LYS A 363 -15.85 19.54 -33.24
N GLY A 364 -15.96 18.70 -32.21
CA GLY A 364 -17.18 18.38 -31.49
C GLY A 364 -16.83 17.83 -30.12
N SER A 365 -17.75 17.95 -29.16
CA SER A 365 -17.59 17.38 -27.84
C SER A 365 -17.46 15.85 -27.93
N THR A 366 -16.53 15.28 -27.18
CA THR A 366 -16.25 13.83 -27.17
C THR A 366 -15.66 13.44 -25.82
N ARG A 367 -15.16 12.20 -25.70
CA ARG A 367 -14.40 11.74 -24.56
C ARG A 367 -13.15 11.00 -25.01
N ILE A 368 -12.14 11.04 -24.16
CA ILE A 368 -10.96 10.19 -24.23
C ILE A 368 -11.21 9.00 -23.32
N VAL A 369 -11.21 7.79 -23.87
CA VAL A 369 -11.35 6.55 -23.10
C VAL A 369 -9.99 5.92 -22.90
N VAL A 370 -9.62 5.69 -21.65
CA VAL A 370 -8.39 5.01 -21.27
C VAL A 370 -8.69 3.56 -20.95
N ARG A 371 -7.89 2.65 -21.51
CA ARG A 371 -7.98 1.22 -21.27
C ARG A 371 -6.66 0.67 -20.78
N LYS A 372 -6.74 -0.35 -19.93
CA LYS A 372 -5.64 -1.25 -19.59
C LYS A 372 -5.89 -2.58 -20.30
N ASP A 373 -5.12 -2.84 -21.35
CA ASP A 373 -5.39 -3.88 -22.34
C ASP A 373 -6.81 -3.71 -22.91
N TYR A 374 -7.77 -4.55 -22.51
CA TYR A 374 -9.19 -4.41 -22.86
C TYR A 374 -10.06 -3.89 -21.70
N TYR A 375 -9.54 -3.83 -20.48
CA TYR A 375 -10.30 -3.40 -19.31
C TYR A 375 -10.47 -1.87 -19.29
N PRO A 376 -11.67 -1.37 -18.97
CA PRO A 376 -11.88 0.06 -18.73
C PRO A 376 -10.98 0.53 -17.58
N CYS A 377 -10.26 1.64 -17.79
CA CYS A 377 -9.38 2.23 -16.78
C CYS A 377 -9.85 3.62 -16.34
N GLY A 378 -10.42 4.41 -17.26
CA GLY A 378 -11.06 5.69 -16.93
C GLY A 378 -11.38 6.51 -18.17
N SER A 379 -11.92 7.70 -17.97
CA SER A 379 -12.26 8.60 -19.06
C SER A 379 -12.06 10.06 -18.70
N VAL A 380 -11.75 10.87 -19.71
CA VAL A 380 -11.71 12.34 -19.63
C VAL A 380 -12.66 12.90 -20.68
N TYR A 381 -13.46 13.91 -20.33
CA TYR A 381 -14.39 14.54 -21.26
C TYR A 381 -13.73 15.71 -21.99
N LEU A 382 -14.06 15.89 -23.26
CA LEU A 382 -13.69 17.03 -24.07
C LEU A 382 -14.98 17.79 -24.43
N ALA A 383 -15.14 19.01 -23.93
CA ALA A 383 -16.32 19.83 -24.21
C ALA A 383 -15.93 21.07 -25.03
N LEU A 384 -16.79 21.46 -25.97
CA LEU A 384 -16.61 22.72 -26.69
C LEU A 384 -17.05 23.91 -25.83
N ASN A 385 -16.27 24.99 -25.84
CA ASN A 385 -16.66 26.24 -25.20
C ASN A 385 -17.86 26.87 -25.94
N ASP A 386 -18.99 27.00 -25.27
CA ASP A 386 -20.17 27.73 -25.75
C ASP A 386 -20.01 29.26 -25.57
N GLY A 387 -18.86 29.85 -25.92
CA GLY A 387 -18.66 31.31 -26.03
C GLY A 387 -19.05 32.22 -24.85
N ARG A 388 -19.46 31.70 -23.69
CA ARG A 388 -20.06 32.47 -22.58
C ARG A 388 -19.09 32.80 -21.44
N ASN A 389 -17.90 32.18 -21.39
CA ASN A 389 -16.87 32.45 -20.38
C ASN A 389 -15.50 32.68 -21.02
N SER A 390 -15.39 33.77 -21.78
CA SER A 390 -14.12 34.24 -22.35
C SER A 390 -13.39 35.14 -21.35
N SER A 391 -12.90 34.55 -20.26
CA SER A 391 -12.08 35.30 -19.29
C SER A 391 -11.10 34.41 -18.51
N ALA A 392 -10.24 33.71 -19.25
CA ALA A 392 -8.88 33.40 -18.80
C ALA A 392 -8.00 33.12 -20.03
N HIS A 393 -6.72 33.45 -19.94
CA HIS A 393 -5.75 33.38 -21.04
C HIS A 393 -5.82 32.06 -21.80
N GLY A 394 -6.18 32.13 -23.09
CA GLY A 394 -6.07 31.01 -24.02
C GLY A 394 -7.16 29.95 -23.93
N GLY A 395 -8.41 30.27 -23.56
CA GLY A 395 -9.60 29.46 -23.87
C GLY A 395 -9.65 28.00 -23.36
N ILE A 396 -8.66 27.53 -22.62
CA ILE A 396 -8.57 26.16 -22.11
C ILE A 396 -8.87 26.19 -20.62
N SER A 397 -9.83 25.37 -20.18
CA SER A 397 -10.15 25.23 -18.75
C SER A 397 -10.44 23.77 -18.41
N VAL A 398 -10.11 23.37 -17.18
CA VAL A 398 -10.45 22.06 -16.62
C VAL A 398 -11.51 22.27 -15.54
N SER A 399 -12.61 21.54 -15.61
CA SER A 399 -13.68 21.61 -14.61
C SER A 399 -13.95 20.26 -13.98
N ASP A 400 -14.21 20.29 -12.68
CA ASP A 400 -14.81 19.18 -11.94
C ASP A 400 -16.29 19.10 -12.35
N ALA A 401 -16.73 17.87 -12.65
CA ALA A 401 -18.01 17.49 -13.28
C ALA A 401 -18.04 17.56 -14.82
N PRO A 402 -18.74 16.60 -15.48
CA PRO A 402 -19.25 16.84 -16.82
C PRO A 402 -20.17 18.06 -16.72
N ALA A 403 -19.87 19.11 -17.49
CA ALA A 403 -20.80 20.22 -17.61
C ALA A 403 -22.15 19.63 -17.97
N VAL A 404 -23.12 19.75 -17.06
CA VAL A 404 -24.53 19.45 -17.34
C VAL A 404 -25.00 20.53 -18.32
N SER A 405 -24.60 20.38 -19.58
CA SER A 405 -25.54 20.58 -20.66
C SER A 405 -26.52 19.41 -20.51
N SER A 406 -27.74 19.71 -20.07
CA SER A 406 -28.82 18.77 -19.79
C SER A 406 -28.83 17.57 -20.74
N SER A 407 -28.19 16.47 -20.34
CA SER A 407 -28.30 15.19 -21.02
C SER A 407 -29.57 14.56 -20.47
N PHE A 408 -30.69 14.77 -21.17
CA PHE A 408 -31.90 13.99 -20.91
C PHE A 408 -31.60 12.54 -21.30
N LEU A 409 -31.12 11.73 -20.34
CA LEU A 409 -31.11 10.29 -20.48
C LEU A 409 -32.58 9.85 -20.55
N SER A 410 -33.02 9.48 -21.75
CA SER A 410 -34.40 9.10 -22.03
C SER A 410 -34.41 7.67 -22.53
N TYR A 411 -35.36 6.87 -22.07
CA TYR A 411 -35.51 5.49 -22.47
C TYR A 411 -36.73 5.38 -23.38
N LYS A 412 -36.54 4.78 -24.55
CA LYS A 412 -37.65 4.32 -25.36
C LYS A 412 -38.06 2.95 -24.82
N VAL A 413 -39.26 2.87 -24.24
CA VAL A 413 -39.78 1.63 -23.63
C VAL A 413 -41.05 1.19 -24.33
N LYS A 414 -41.31 -0.12 -24.36
CA LYS A 414 -42.47 -0.74 -24.98
C LYS A 414 -43.25 -1.51 -23.93
N ILE A 415 -44.53 -1.15 -23.76
CA ILE A 415 -45.46 -1.81 -22.84
C ILE A 415 -46.61 -2.38 -23.66
N ASN A 416 -46.80 -3.70 -23.64
CA ASN A 416 -47.86 -4.41 -24.39
C ASN A 416 -47.96 -4.00 -25.88
N ASN A 417 -46.82 -3.84 -26.55
CA ASN A 417 -46.66 -3.34 -27.91
C ASN A 417 -46.85 -1.83 -28.17
N TYR A 418 -47.05 -1.01 -27.14
CA TYR A 418 -47.08 0.45 -27.26
C TYR A 418 -45.76 1.06 -26.81
N GLU A 419 -45.14 1.85 -27.69
CA GLU A 419 -43.89 2.55 -27.40
C GLU A 419 -44.15 3.90 -26.74
N GLN A 420 -43.35 4.23 -25.73
CA GLN A 420 -43.33 5.54 -25.08
C GLN A 420 -41.91 5.92 -24.68
N ILE A 421 -41.66 7.22 -24.58
CA ILE A 421 -40.37 7.76 -24.13
C ILE A 421 -40.54 8.20 -22.68
N CYS A 422 -39.65 7.73 -21.81
CA CYS A 422 -39.61 8.12 -20.39
C CYS A 422 -38.24 8.67 -20.03
N GLN A 423 -38.20 9.65 -19.13
CA GLN A 423 -36.94 10.22 -18.65
C GLN A 423 -36.35 9.36 -17.54
N ASN A 424 -35.05 9.55 -17.30
CA ASN A 424 -34.37 8.94 -16.18
C ASN A 424 -35.08 9.30 -14.86
N TYR A 425 -35.42 8.27 -14.07
CA TYR A 425 -36.20 8.33 -12.82
C TYR A 425 -37.73 8.52 -12.96
N ASP A 426 -38.31 8.46 -14.16
CA ASP A 426 -39.77 8.43 -14.32
C ASP A 426 -40.39 7.16 -13.72
N ARG A 427 -41.59 7.29 -13.15
CA ARG A 427 -42.36 6.18 -12.60
C ARG A 427 -43.44 5.74 -13.57
N LEU A 428 -43.31 4.52 -14.07
CA LEU A 428 -44.32 3.89 -14.93
C LEU A 428 -45.25 3.02 -14.10
N LYS A 429 -46.57 3.14 -14.33
CA LYS A 429 -47.57 2.25 -13.74
C LYS A 429 -47.76 1.05 -14.67
N LEU A 430 -47.50 -0.14 -14.15
CA LEU A 430 -47.75 -1.41 -14.83
C LEU A 430 -48.84 -2.19 -14.08
N ILE A 431 -49.67 -2.93 -14.82
CA ILE A 431 -50.66 -3.86 -14.28
C ILE A 431 -50.07 -5.27 -14.37
N MET A 432 -50.40 -6.13 -13.41
CA MET A 432 -49.95 -7.52 -13.38
C MET A 432 -50.40 -8.25 -14.66
N GLY A 433 -49.45 -8.64 -15.50
CA GLY A 433 -49.67 -9.21 -16.84
C GLY A 433 -49.05 -8.41 -17.99
N ASP A 434 -48.64 -7.16 -17.75
CA ASP A 434 -47.99 -6.33 -18.77
C ASP A 434 -46.59 -6.86 -19.15
N THR A 435 -46.25 -6.81 -20.44
CA THR A 435 -44.88 -7.03 -20.93
C THR A 435 -44.17 -5.69 -21.07
N PHE A 436 -43.02 -5.55 -20.41
CA PHE A 436 -42.18 -4.34 -20.45
C PHE A 436 -40.83 -4.64 -21.11
N GLU A 437 -40.44 -3.81 -22.07
CA GLU A 437 -39.17 -3.89 -22.78
C GLU A 437 -38.54 -2.51 -22.89
N ILE A 438 -37.22 -2.40 -22.65
CA ILE A 438 -36.46 -1.20 -23.00
C ILE A 438 -35.95 -1.40 -24.42
N VAL A 439 -36.48 -0.61 -25.35
CA VAL A 439 -36.19 -0.71 -26.79
C VAL A 439 -34.92 0.04 -27.15
N ASP A 440 -34.69 1.20 -26.52
CA ASP A 440 -33.53 2.05 -26.81
C ASP A 440 -33.18 2.96 -25.63
N VAL A 441 -31.91 3.36 -25.54
CA VAL A 441 -31.39 4.32 -24.55
C VAL A 441 -30.88 5.55 -25.30
N MET A 442 -31.64 6.63 -25.20
CA MET A 442 -31.34 7.88 -25.89
C MET A 442 -30.60 8.83 -24.96
N THR A 443 -29.35 9.12 -25.28
CA THR A 443 -28.56 10.20 -24.69
C THR A 443 -28.34 11.31 -25.70
N ALA A 444 -28.28 12.57 -25.25
CA ALA A 444 -27.92 13.71 -26.11
C ALA A 444 -26.48 13.63 -26.66
N ILE A 445 -25.69 12.67 -26.18
CA ILE A 445 -24.37 12.28 -26.68
C ILE A 445 -24.57 10.89 -27.27
N GLY A 446 -24.35 10.71 -28.58
CA GLY A 446 -24.67 9.50 -29.31
C GLY A 446 -24.20 8.20 -28.64
N ASP A 447 -25.06 7.19 -28.79
CA ASP A 447 -24.98 5.75 -28.51
C ASP A 447 -23.80 5.23 -27.63
N PRO A 448 -24.07 4.61 -26.46
CA PRO A 448 -23.06 4.03 -25.58
C PRO A 448 -22.70 2.57 -25.93
N SER A 449 -22.65 2.21 -27.22
CA SER A 449 -22.10 0.93 -27.68
C SER A 449 -20.57 0.92 -27.71
#